data_AF-A0A4S2MJT8-F1
#
_entry.id   AF-A0A4S2MJT8-F1
#
_cell.length_a   1.000
_cell.length_b   1.000
_cell.length_c   1.000
_cell.angle_alpha   90.00
_cell.angle_beta   90.00
_cell.angle_gamma   90.00
#
_symmetry.space_group_name_H-M   'P 1'
#
loop_
_entity.id
_entity.type
_entity.pdbx_description
1 polymer ?
#
loop_
_entity_poly.entity_id
_entity_poly.type
_entity_poly.pdbx_seq_one_letter_code
_entity_poly.pdbx_strand_id
1 'polypeptide(L)'
;MWIIALCVCLAALATGKAVLQFLSRLNALKEWATVINESQQLRSQFIYALQSVYTSLLEQLQSDTFFSPPERKDKAEVPPPPAPTPTAEPKIQKCYRLSTIPADWTPQVVLDALTLELGEEIMSSQPQLSLYPSLDGTSQICILKVTNTNGVLNKLVPKNATTQRIHLNTVKIILDTDFLGLTPLNSPTGKPVADIIAVTGLAGHAFGSWRSRETCHMWLQDHLASNLEGSVRILTFGYDSSLLADREEEPDIMEYCNELIRQLHLARSSDPDRPLIFMGHSLGCIVICRTMLICLRNPAHTALFNATRSFFFFGAPHQGIRTEEMEAMLTDVQGPHAKTHILLRQLREYSGFLKQQSEALGPVWEGRSVFSFYESYLSPTVKKSEKGTWSRDGEMVHLVRRTSSGLMIPEEVRIPVDANHSDIVKFAGSSDTTYMKVIFHLQDLIDNTMSS
;
A
#
# COMPACT_ATOMS: atom_id res chain seq x y z
N MET A 1 -7.11 38.87 -16.56
CA MET A 1 -8.03 37.98 -17.32
C MET A 1 -8.47 36.75 -16.52
N TRP A 2 -7.56 35.96 -15.92
CA TRP A 2 -7.91 34.75 -15.16
C TRP A 2 -8.81 34.99 -13.92
N ILE A 3 -8.61 36.10 -13.21
CA ILE A 3 -9.44 36.48 -12.05
C ILE A 3 -10.89 36.80 -12.48
N ILE A 4 -11.05 37.45 -13.63
CA ILE A 4 -12.37 37.78 -14.20
C ILE A 4 -13.10 36.49 -14.61
N ALA A 5 -12.37 35.52 -15.20
CA ALA A 5 -12.93 34.21 -15.54
C ALA A 5 -13.36 33.41 -14.29
N LEU A 6 -12.57 33.44 -13.21
CA LEU A 6 -12.91 32.81 -11.94
C LEU A 6 -14.16 33.43 -11.29
N CYS A 7 -14.27 34.77 -11.33
CA CYS A 7 -15.43 35.50 -10.84
C CYS A 7 -16.71 35.23 -11.63
N VAL A 8 -16.61 35.05 -12.96
CA VAL A 8 -17.77 34.69 -13.81
C VAL A 8 -18.23 33.25 -13.54
N CYS A 9 -17.30 32.31 -13.32
CA CYS A 9 -17.65 30.94 -12.93
C CYS A 9 -18.33 30.86 -11.55
N LEU A 10 -17.90 31.66 -10.58
CA LEU A 10 -18.54 31.75 -9.26
C LEU A 10 -19.93 32.39 -9.32
N ALA A 11 -20.15 33.36 -10.23
CA ALA A 11 -21.46 33.97 -10.45
C ALA A 11 -22.46 33.01 -11.10
N ALA A 12 -22.00 32.04 -11.90
CA ALA A 12 -22.86 31.03 -12.53
C ALA A 12 -23.40 29.98 -11.53
N LEU A 13 -22.83 29.89 -10.32
CA LEU A 13 -23.23 28.92 -9.28
C LEU A 13 -24.19 29.51 -8.23
N ALA A 14 -24.51 30.81 -8.30
CA ALA A 14 -25.41 31.48 -7.35
C ALA A 14 -26.77 31.79 -8.00
N THR A 15 -27.89 31.42 -7.36
CA THR A 15 -29.24 31.80 -7.82
C THR A 15 -29.75 33.05 -7.09
N GLY A 16 -30.40 33.96 -7.84
CA GLY A 16 -31.29 35.04 -7.36
C GLY A 16 -30.69 36.11 -6.41
N LYS A 17 -30.82 37.41 -6.76
CA LYS A 17 -30.39 38.60 -5.99
C LYS A 17 -28.88 38.76 -5.71
N ALA A 18 -28.14 37.73 -5.30
CA ALA A 18 -26.69 37.82 -5.06
C ALA A 18 -25.91 38.16 -6.34
N VAL A 19 -26.33 37.59 -7.48
CA VAL A 19 -25.74 37.85 -8.80
C VAL A 19 -25.92 39.32 -9.23
N LEU A 20 -27.03 39.97 -8.89
CA LEU A 20 -27.31 41.36 -9.27
C LEU A 20 -26.46 42.37 -8.47
N GLN A 21 -26.25 42.12 -7.18
CA GLN A 21 -25.33 42.93 -6.36
C GLN A 21 -23.86 42.69 -6.72
N PHE A 22 -23.51 41.48 -7.14
CA PHE A 22 -22.17 41.14 -7.61
C PHE A 22 -21.85 41.82 -8.96
N LEU A 23 -22.79 41.80 -9.91
CA LEU A 23 -22.64 42.44 -11.22
C LEU A 23 -22.50 43.97 -11.14
N SER A 24 -23.17 44.63 -10.19
CA SER A 24 -23.02 46.08 -10.00
C SER A 24 -21.63 46.45 -9.45
N ARG A 25 -21.07 45.64 -8.55
CA ARG A 25 -19.71 45.81 -8.01
C ARG A 25 -18.62 45.48 -9.04
N LEU A 26 -18.88 44.53 -9.94
CA LEU A 26 -18.00 44.20 -11.08
C LEU A 26 -17.94 45.31 -12.14
N ASN A 27 -19.04 46.02 -12.38
CA ASN A 27 -19.04 47.17 -13.28
C ASN A 27 -18.23 48.35 -12.73
N ALA A 28 -18.27 48.59 -11.41
CA ALA A 28 -17.40 49.59 -10.76
C ALA A 28 -15.90 49.24 -10.88
N LEU A 29 -15.54 47.95 -10.88
CA LEU A 29 -14.17 47.48 -11.08
C LEU A 29 -13.66 47.64 -12.53
N LYS A 30 -14.56 47.60 -13.53
CA LYS A 30 -14.20 47.83 -14.95
C LYS A 30 -13.79 49.29 -15.22
N GLU A 31 -14.45 50.25 -14.57
CA GLU A 31 -14.07 51.67 -14.69
C GLU A 31 -12.68 51.94 -14.09
N TRP A 32 -12.34 51.29 -12.98
CA TRP A 32 -11.03 51.41 -12.33
C TRP A 32 -9.88 50.76 -13.08
N ALA A 33 -10.13 49.66 -13.80
CA ALA A 33 -9.10 48.95 -14.57
C ALA A 33 -8.48 49.81 -15.69
N THR A 34 -9.18 50.84 -16.16
CA THR A 34 -8.65 51.78 -17.17
C THR A 34 -7.67 52.82 -16.60
N VAL A 35 -7.67 53.03 -15.27
CA VAL A 35 -6.87 54.08 -14.60
C VAL A 35 -5.55 53.54 -14.00
N ILE A 36 -5.42 52.23 -13.83
CA ILE A 36 -4.34 51.59 -13.02
C ILE A 36 -3.03 51.33 -13.80
N ASN A 37 -2.89 51.83 -15.03
CA ASN A 37 -1.67 51.55 -15.80
C ASN A 37 -0.46 52.45 -15.47
N GLU A 38 -0.62 53.54 -14.69
CA GLU A 38 0.45 54.56 -14.57
C GLU A 38 0.91 54.91 -13.13
N SER A 39 0.41 54.28 -12.07
CA SER A 39 0.88 54.59 -10.69
C SER A 39 0.97 53.37 -9.77
N GLN A 40 2.15 53.17 -9.16
CA GLN A 40 2.40 52.12 -8.15
C GLN A 40 1.53 52.30 -6.89
N GLN A 41 1.21 53.55 -6.52
CA GLN A 41 0.43 53.84 -5.30
C GLN A 41 -1.04 53.40 -5.45
N LEU A 42 -1.60 53.53 -6.66
CA LEU A 42 -2.95 53.06 -6.99
C LEU A 42 -3.05 51.53 -7.06
N ARG A 43 -1.96 50.82 -7.41
CA ARG A 43 -1.90 49.35 -7.39
C ARG A 43 -2.03 48.79 -5.98
N SER A 44 -1.34 49.39 -5.01
CA SER A 44 -1.43 48.96 -3.61
C SER A 44 -2.83 49.18 -3.03
N GLN A 45 -3.48 50.30 -3.37
CA GLN A 45 -4.86 50.58 -2.98
C GLN A 45 -5.85 49.61 -3.66
N PHE A 46 -5.60 49.22 -4.91
CA PHE A 46 -6.42 48.24 -5.62
C PHE A 46 -6.30 46.83 -5.04
N ILE A 47 -5.08 46.40 -4.66
CA ILE A 47 -4.85 45.11 -3.99
C ILE A 47 -5.54 45.10 -2.63
N TYR A 48 -5.46 46.20 -1.87
CA TYR A 48 -6.13 46.33 -0.58
C TYR A 48 -7.67 46.29 -0.73
N ALA A 49 -8.22 46.95 -1.75
CA ALA A 49 -9.64 46.90 -2.05
C ALA A 49 -10.10 45.48 -2.44
N LEU A 50 -9.31 44.75 -3.24
CA LEU A 50 -9.60 43.35 -3.58
C LEU A 50 -9.54 42.43 -2.36
N GLN A 51 -8.55 42.61 -1.48
CA GLN A 51 -8.47 41.87 -0.22
C GLN A 51 -9.65 42.17 0.69
N SER A 52 -10.05 43.45 0.81
CA SER A 52 -11.23 43.82 1.59
C SER A 52 -12.52 43.21 1.04
N VAL A 53 -12.71 43.20 -0.29
CA VAL A 53 -13.87 42.56 -0.93
C VAL A 53 -13.84 41.05 -0.72
N TYR A 54 -12.68 40.41 -0.84
CA TYR A 54 -12.50 38.97 -0.58
C TYR A 54 -12.81 38.60 0.87
N THR A 55 -12.31 39.37 1.83
CA THR A 55 -12.56 39.14 3.26
C THR A 55 -14.03 39.35 3.61
N SER A 56 -14.68 40.40 3.09
CA SER A 56 -16.12 40.59 3.28
C SER A 56 -16.95 39.50 2.59
N LEU A 57 -16.50 38.94 1.46
CA LEU A 57 -17.18 37.81 0.82
C LEU A 57 -17.05 36.53 1.66
N LEU A 58 -15.87 36.30 2.26
CA LEU A 58 -15.62 35.19 3.18
C LEU A 58 -16.47 35.31 4.45
N GLU A 59 -16.56 36.52 5.02
CA GLU A 59 -17.40 36.78 6.18
C GLU A 59 -18.89 36.62 5.84
N GLN A 60 -19.34 37.05 4.66
CA GLN A 60 -20.71 36.81 4.21
C GLN A 60 -21.01 35.32 3.94
N LEU A 61 -20.06 34.57 3.37
CA LEU A 61 -20.17 33.12 3.19
C LEU A 61 -20.14 32.34 4.52
N GLN A 62 -19.55 32.93 5.57
CA GLN A 62 -19.53 32.37 6.92
C GLN A 62 -20.76 32.81 7.76
N SER A 63 -21.36 33.96 7.47
CA SER A 63 -22.55 34.48 8.16
C SER A 63 -23.87 34.06 7.53
N ASP A 64 -23.89 33.79 6.22
CA ASP A 64 -25.05 33.21 5.54
C ASP A 64 -25.14 31.73 5.91
N THR A 65 -26.00 31.44 6.88
CA THR A 65 -26.51 30.12 7.23
C THR A 65 -27.34 29.55 6.08
N PHE A 66 -26.67 29.24 4.96
CA PHE A 66 -27.23 28.51 3.83
C PHE A 66 -26.45 27.21 3.60
N PHE A 67 -26.18 26.50 4.70
CA PHE A 67 -26.19 25.05 4.77
C PHE A 67 -26.53 24.65 6.21
N SER A 68 -27.75 24.94 6.65
CA SER A 68 -28.36 24.04 7.62
C SER A 68 -28.53 22.69 6.91
N PRO A 69 -27.98 21.58 7.43
CA PRO A 69 -28.33 20.26 6.92
C PRO A 69 -29.86 20.13 7.03
N PRO A 70 -30.56 19.51 6.08
CA PRO A 70 -31.95 19.16 6.32
C PRO A 70 -32.01 18.39 7.63
N GLU A 71 -32.96 18.74 8.52
CA GLU A 71 -33.20 18.00 9.75
C GLU A 71 -33.15 16.51 9.43
N ARG A 72 -32.14 15.83 10.00
CA ARG A 72 -31.93 14.39 9.85
C ARG A 72 -33.01 13.68 10.66
N LYS A 73 -34.25 13.72 10.18
CA LYS A 73 -35.19 12.64 10.41
C LYS A 73 -34.62 11.47 9.63
N ASP A 74 -34.33 10.41 10.38
CA ASP A 74 -33.63 9.20 9.98
C ASP A 74 -32.11 9.33 9.98
N LYS A 75 -31.52 8.90 11.10
CA LYS A 75 -30.19 8.30 11.13
C LYS A 75 -30.19 7.13 10.13
N ALA A 76 -29.98 7.41 8.84
CA ALA A 76 -29.44 6.41 7.95
C ALA A 76 -28.01 6.17 8.44
N GLU A 77 -27.86 5.14 9.28
CA GLU A 77 -26.60 4.43 9.46
C GLU A 77 -25.96 4.29 8.09
N VAL A 78 -24.69 4.69 7.96
CA VAL A 78 -23.85 4.09 6.92
C VAL A 78 -24.00 2.59 7.16
N PRO A 79 -24.55 1.82 6.21
CA PRO A 79 -24.85 0.43 6.47
C PRO A 79 -23.53 -0.20 6.95
N PRO A 80 -23.54 -0.90 8.10
CA PRO A 80 -22.39 -1.70 8.46
C PRO A 80 -22.05 -2.58 7.25
N PRO A 81 -20.76 -2.89 7.03
CA PRO A 81 -20.39 -3.83 5.98
C PRO A 81 -21.30 -5.05 6.11
N PRO A 82 -21.83 -5.58 4.99
CA PRO A 82 -22.73 -6.73 5.05
C PRO A 82 -22.10 -7.79 5.94
N ALA A 83 -22.85 -8.24 6.94
CA ALA A 83 -22.37 -9.31 7.81
C ALA A 83 -21.89 -10.45 6.91
N PRO A 84 -20.68 -11.00 7.13
CA PRO A 84 -20.21 -12.10 6.32
C PRO A 84 -21.31 -13.16 6.32
N THR A 85 -21.79 -13.51 5.13
CA THR A 85 -22.66 -14.68 4.94
C THR A 85 -21.99 -15.83 5.68
N PRO A 86 -22.71 -16.69 6.42
CA PRO A 86 -22.10 -17.84 7.08
C PRO A 86 -21.66 -18.87 6.04
N THR A 87 -20.62 -18.55 5.28
CA THR A 87 -19.71 -19.51 4.70
C THR A 87 -19.03 -20.20 5.86
N ALA A 88 -18.91 -21.52 5.80
CA ALA A 88 -18.23 -22.35 6.79
C ALA A 88 -17.01 -21.62 7.36
N GLU A 89 -16.85 -21.63 8.69
CA GLU A 89 -15.72 -20.97 9.35
C GLU A 89 -14.44 -21.19 8.55
N PRO A 90 -13.77 -20.14 8.07
CA PRO A 90 -12.62 -20.30 7.21
C PRO A 90 -11.57 -21.10 7.98
N LYS A 91 -11.28 -22.32 7.49
CA LYS A 91 -10.24 -23.16 8.07
C LYS A 91 -8.97 -22.32 8.12
N ILE A 92 -8.43 -22.09 9.32
CA ILE A 92 -7.24 -21.25 9.51
C ILE A 92 -6.08 -21.90 8.75
N GLN A 93 -5.80 -21.38 7.56
CA GLN A 93 -4.68 -21.83 6.78
C GLN A 93 -3.41 -21.13 7.28
N LYS A 94 -2.40 -21.89 7.73
CA LYS A 94 -1.05 -21.38 7.99
C LYS A 94 -0.18 -21.56 6.74
N CYS A 95 0.81 -20.70 6.59
CA CYS A 95 1.73 -20.72 5.47
C CYS A 95 3.17 -20.66 5.99
N TYR A 96 4.05 -21.46 5.40
CA TYR A 96 5.47 -21.54 5.74
C TYR A 96 6.30 -21.42 4.46
N ARG A 97 7.48 -20.79 4.56
CA ARG A 97 8.46 -20.74 3.49
C ARG A 97 9.62 -21.66 3.84
N LEU A 98 9.89 -22.64 2.99
CA LEU A 98 11.04 -23.53 3.10
C LEU A 98 12.02 -23.14 1.99
N SER A 99 13.21 -22.69 2.36
CA SER A 99 14.28 -22.30 1.44
C SER A 99 15.35 -23.39 1.38
N THR A 100 16.24 -23.29 0.39
CA THR A 100 17.35 -24.23 0.12
C THR A 100 16.89 -25.65 -0.23
N ILE A 101 15.69 -25.78 -0.79
CA ILE A 101 15.20 -27.03 -1.36
C ILE A 101 16.05 -27.35 -2.61
N PRO A 102 16.60 -28.57 -2.78
CA PRO A 102 17.36 -28.93 -3.98
C PRO A 102 16.56 -28.75 -5.26
N ALA A 103 17.22 -28.37 -6.36
CA ALA A 103 16.56 -28.07 -7.64
C ALA A 103 15.86 -29.28 -8.31
N ASP A 104 16.28 -30.49 -7.96
CA ASP A 104 15.73 -31.75 -8.45
C ASP A 104 14.56 -32.29 -7.62
N TRP A 105 14.26 -31.69 -6.47
CA TRP A 105 13.14 -32.12 -5.62
C TRP A 105 11.80 -31.71 -6.22
N THR A 106 10.87 -32.66 -6.31
CA THR A 106 9.47 -32.43 -6.68
C THR A 106 8.63 -32.13 -5.44
N PRO A 107 7.41 -31.57 -5.57
CA PRO A 107 6.53 -31.36 -4.41
C PRO A 107 6.27 -32.65 -3.62
N GLN A 108 6.21 -33.80 -4.30
CA GLN A 108 6.05 -35.10 -3.65
C GLN A 108 7.27 -35.46 -2.81
N VAL A 109 8.49 -35.25 -3.32
CA VAL A 109 9.73 -35.51 -2.56
C VAL A 109 9.80 -34.64 -1.30
N VAL A 110 9.41 -33.36 -1.39
CA VAL A 110 9.36 -32.48 -0.22
C VAL A 110 8.34 -32.99 0.80
N LEU A 111 7.15 -33.41 0.33
CA LEU A 111 6.10 -33.94 1.19
C LEU A 111 6.55 -35.23 1.88
N ASP A 112 7.14 -36.18 1.15
CA ASP A 112 7.65 -37.43 1.72
C ASP A 112 8.72 -37.18 2.78
N ALA A 113 9.64 -36.24 2.53
CA ALA A 113 10.67 -35.86 3.49
C ALA A 113 10.09 -35.17 4.74
N LEU A 114 9.06 -34.34 4.59
CA LEU A 114 8.32 -33.75 5.71
C LEU A 114 7.56 -34.80 6.51
N THR A 115 6.92 -35.77 5.85
CA THR A 115 6.20 -36.87 6.49
C THR A 115 7.15 -37.78 7.27
N LEU A 116 8.35 -38.02 6.76
CA LEU A 116 9.38 -38.78 7.47
C LEU A 116 9.82 -38.07 8.77
N GLU A 117 10.04 -36.76 8.70
CA GLU A 117 10.53 -35.97 9.85
C GLU A 117 9.43 -35.67 10.89
N LEU A 118 8.19 -35.45 10.45
CA LEU A 118 7.09 -34.99 11.30
C LEU A 118 6.05 -36.05 11.62
N GLY A 119 6.15 -37.23 10.99
CA GLY A 119 5.15 -38.28 11.03
C GLY A 119 3.94 -38.01 10.13
N GLU A 120 3.03 -38.99 10.07
CA GLU A 120 1.82 -38.92 9.24
C GLU A 120 0.83 -37.82 9.66
N GLU A 121 1.02 -37.20 10.83
CA GLU A 121 0.21 -36.09 11.30
C GLU A 121 0.23 -34.90 10.33
N ILE A 122 1.31 -34.69 9.55
CA ILE A 122 1.33 -33.64 8.52
C ILE A 122 0.26 -33.87 7.45
N MET A 123 -0.05 -35.12 7.11
CA MET A 123 -1.06 -35.44 6.09
C MET A 123 -2.46 -35.03 6.56
N SER A 124 -2.73 -35.12 7.87
CA SER A 124 -3.99 -34.66 8.47
C SER A 124 -4.18 -33.13 8.34
N SER A 125 -3.09 -32.39 8.07
CA SER A 125 -3.11 -30.94 7.89
C SER A 125 -3.47 -30.47 6.47
N GLN A 126 -3.70 -31.43 5.55
CA GLN A 126 -3.98 -31.17 4.12
C GLN A 126 -2.93 -30.25 3.48
N PRO A 127 -1.65 -30.69 3.41
CA PRO A 127 -0.56 -29.85 2.94
C PRO A 127 -0.69 -29.55 1.45
N GLN A 128 -0.50 -28.29 1.09
CA GLN A 128 -0.41 -27.81 -0.28
C GLN A 128 0.98 -27.20 -0.48
N LEU A 129 1.73 -27.73 -1.44
CA LEU A 129 3.10 -27.33 -1.72
C LEU A 129 3.18 -26.65 -3.08
N SER A 130 3.92 -25.55 -3.15
CA SER A 130 4.28 -24.89 -4.41
C SER A 130 5.78 -24.61 -4.41
N LEU A 131 6.47 -25.10 -5.45
CA LEU A 131 7.91 -24.94 -5.62
C LEU A 131 8.22 -23.88 -6.68
N TYR A 132 9.16 -23.00 -6.35
CA TYR A 132 9.63 -21.93 -7.22
C TYR A 132 11.16 -21.86 -7.19
N PRO A 133 11.83 -21.54 -8.31
CA PRO A 133 13.26 -21.30 -8.31
C PRO A 133 13.66 -20.19 -7.32
N SER A 134 14.76 -20.39 -6.59
CA SER A 134 15.35 -19.32 -5.78
C SER A 134 15.84 -18.17 -6.66
N LEU A 135 16.03 -16.99 -6.06
CA LEU A 135 16.40 -15.78 -6.81
C LEU A 135 17.76 -15.88 -7.52
N ASP A 136 18.67 -16.69 -6.99
CA ASP A 136 19.98 -17.01 -7.55
C ASP A 136 19.97 -18.25 -8.48
N GLY A 137 18.83 -18.94 -8.58
CA GLY A 137 18.65 -20.14 -9.41
C GLY A 137 19.39 -21.38 -8.92
N THR A 138 20.03 -21.36 -7.75
CA THR A 138 20.84 -22.50 -7.25
C THR A 138 20.00 -23.53 -6.50
N SER A 139 18.81 -23.16 -6.05
CA SER A 139 17.91 -23.97 -5.24
C SER A 139 16.45 -23.63 -5.56
N GLN A 140 15.54 -24.17 -4.77
CA GLN A 140 14.12 -23.88 -4.80
C GLN A 140 13.65 -23.34 -3.45
N ILE A 141 12.56 -22.59 -3.51
CA ILE A 141 11.74 -22.19 -2.38
C ILE A 141 10.43 -22.96 -2.48
N CYS A 142 10.02 -23.58 -1.38
CA CYS A 142 8.71 -24.20 -1.23
C CYS A 142 7.82 -23.29 -0.36
N ILE A 143 6.64 -22.97 -0.86
CA ILE A 143 5.55 -22.40 -0.06
C ILE A 143 4.65 -23.55 0.37
N LEU A 144 4.57 -23.79 1.68
CA LEU A 144 3.75 -24.84 2.28
C LEU A 144 2.53 -24.21 2.97
N LYS A 145 1.33 -24.50 2.45
CA LYS A 145 0.05 -24.11 3.07
C LYS A 145 -0.60 -25.31 3.75
N VAL A 146 -1.20 -25.12 4.92
CA VAL A 146 -1.81 -26.19 5.74
C VAL A 146 -3.04 -25.67 6.47
N THR A 147 -4.10 -26.47 6.59
CA THR A 147 -5.43 -26.03 7.11
C THR A 147 -5.77 -26.53 8.51
N ASN A 148 -5.05 -27.53 9.02
CA ASN A 148 -5.26 -28.04 10.38
C ASN A 148 -3.92 -28.49 10.98
N THR A 149 -3.27 -27.62 11.74
CA THR A 149 -1.90 -27.93 12.17
C THR A 149 -1.82 -28.86 13.37
N ASN A 150 -2.89 -29.09 14.17
CA ASN A 150 -2.83 -29.82 15.46
C ASN A 150 -1.57 -29.54 16.33
N GLY A 151 -0.90 -28.40 16.12
CA GLY A 151 0.44 -28.13 16.66
C GLY A 151 1.64 -28.89 16.07
N VAL A 152 1.46 -29.80 15.11
CA VAL A 152 2.54 -30.57 14.44
C VAL A 152 3.64 -29.65 13.93
N LEU A 153 3.26 -28.60 13.19
CA LEU A 153 4.21 -27.62 12.65
C LEU A 153 4.65 -26.58 13.68
N ASN A 154 3.97 -26.45 14.81
CA ASN A 154 4.49 -25.67 15.93
C ASN A 154 5.70 -26.38 16.59
N LYS A 155 5.90 -27.69 16.35
CA LYS A 155 7.15 -28.38 16.72
C LYS A 155 8.34 -27.90 15.87
N LEU A 156 8.07 -27.47 14.63
CA LEU A 156 9.09 -27.03 13.66
C LEU A 156 9.46 -25.55 13.75
N VAL A 157 8.69 -24.76 14.49
CA VAL A 157 8.96 -23.35 14.75
C VAL A 157 8.52 -23.07 16.19
N PRO A 158 9.46 -22.99 17.15
CA PRO A 158 9.16 -22.53 18.49
C PRO A 158 8.39 -21.22 18.44
N LYS A 159 7.48 -20.99 19.40
CA LYS A 159 6.62 -19.78 19.45
C LYS A 159 7.38 -18.44 19.33
N ASN A 160 8.68 -18.43 19.61
CA ASN A 160 9.53 -17.24 19.62
C ASN A 160 10.60 -17.23 18.50
N ALA A 161 10.60 -18.22 17.60
CA ALA A 161 11.54 -18.29 16.48
C ALA A 161 10.79 -17.93 15.19
N THR A 162 11.37 -17.03 14.39
CA THR A 162 10.82 -16.63 13.09
C THR A 162 11.43 -17.41 11.94
N THR A 163 12.59 -18.04 12.19
CA THR A 163 13.34 -18.88 11.26
C THR A 163 13.99 -20.03 12.02
N GLN A 164 13.90 -21.24 11.46
CA GLN A 164 14.55 -22.44 11.99
C GLN A 164 15.28 -23.19 10.88
N ARG A 165 16.41 -23.81 11.23
CA ARG A 165 17.11 -24.77 10.38
C ARG A 165 16.69 -26.17 10.76
N ILE A 166 16.15 -26.90 9.80
CA ILE A 166 15.70 -28.28 9.95
C ILE A 166 16.48 -29.16 8.97
N HIS A 167 16.55 -30.45 9.24
CA HIS A 167 17.06 -31.41 8.28
C HIS A 167 15.87 -32.18 7.73
N LEU A 168 15.69 -32.15 6.41
CA LEU A 168 14.76 -33.04 5.72
C LEU A 168 15.61 -34.07 5.01
N ASN A 169 15.52 -35.33 5.45
CA ASN A 169 16.48 -36.38 5.13
C ASN A 169 17.90 -35.99 5.59
N THR A 170 18.78 -35.64 4.64
CA THR A 170 20.15 -35.17 4.88
C THR A 170 20.36 -33.72 4.43
N VAL A 171 19.32 -33.07 3.91
CA VAL A 171 19.40 -31.72 3.36
C VAL A 171 19.00 -30.72 4.43
N LYS A 172 19.84 -29.71 4.61
CA LYS A 172 19.56 -28.59 5.51
C LYS A 172 18.58 -27.64 4.84
N ILE A 173 17.40 -27.51 5.43
CA ILE A 173 16.32 -26.63 4.98
C ILE A 173 16.16 -25.47 5.96
N ILE A 174 15.94 -24.28 5.43
CA ILE A 174 15.61 -23.10 6.24
C ILE A 174 14.10 -22.91 6.17
N LEU A 175 13.43 -23.05 7.30
CA LEU A 175 11.99 -22.82 7.42
C LEU A 175 11.77 -21.47 8.10
N ASP A 176 10.97 -20.60 7.50
CA ASP A 176 10.54 -19.34 8.10
C ASP A 176 9.04 -19.10 7.95
N THR A 177 8.48 -18.33 8.90
CA THR A 177 7.06 -17.97 8.94
C THR A 177 6.79 -16.55 8.48
N ASP A 178 7.81 -15.70 8.40
CA ASP A 178 7.60 -14.25 8.26
C ASP A 178 7.75 -13.77 6.82
N PHE A 179 8.38 -14.57 5.96
CA PHE A 179 8.61 -14.26 4.55
C PHE A 179 9.42 -12.96 4.38
N LEU A 180 10.42 -12.73 5.24
CA LEU A 180 11.32 -11.60 5.12
C LEU A 180 12.19 -11.71 3.85
N GLY A 181 12.42 -10.60 3.17
CA GLY A 181 13.06 -10.54 1.86
C GLY A 181 12.12 -10.84 0.70
N LEU A 182 12.69 -10.93 -0.51
CA LEU A 182 11.99 -11.31 -1.72
C LEU A 182 11.68 -12.80 -1.72
N THR A 183 10.42 -13.13 -1.99
CA THR A 183 9.93 -14.49 -2.15
C THR A 183 9.27 -14.64 -3.51
N PRO A 184 9.71 -15.58 -4.36
CA PRO A 184 9.01 -15.91 -5.59
C PRO A 184 7.67 -16.58 -5.32
N LEU A 185 6.67 -16.21 -6.12
CA LEU A 185 5.28 -16.67 -6.00
C LEU A 185 4.81 -17.45 -7.23
N ASN A 186 5.63 -17.53 -8.27
CA ASN A 186 5.34 -18.29 -9.49
C ASN A 186 6.63 -18.75 -10.17
N SER A 187 6.48 -19.68 -11.11
CA SER A 187 7.53 -20.11 -12.04
C SER A 187 7.13 -19.66 -13.45
N PRO A 188 7.69 -18.55 -13.96
CA PRO A 188 7.42 -18.09 -15.32
C PRO A 188 7.71 -19.19 -16.36
N THR A 189 6.92 -19.21 -17.44
CA THR A 189 7.16 -20.12 -18.56
C THR A 189 8.16 -19.45 -19.50
N GLY A 190 9.42 -19.91 -19.46
CA GLY A 190 10.50 -19.30 -20.24
C GLY A 190 11.05 -18.02 -19.62
N LYS A 191 11.59 -17.13 -20.47
CA LYS A 191 12.17 -15.86 -20.01
C LYS A 191 11.03 -14.88 -19.66
N PRO A 192 10.89 -14.44 -18.40
CA PRO A 192 9.85 -13.49 -18.01
C PRO A 192 10.08 -12.13 -18.66
N VAL A 193 8.99 -11.49 -19.07
CA VAL A 193 9.01 -10.20 -19.78
C VAL A 193 8.93 -9.00 -18.84
N ALA A 194 8.49 -9.23 -17.61
CA ALA A 194 8.48 -8.24 -16.54
C ALA A 194 8.61 -8.93 -15.17
N ASP A 195 9.03 -8.13 -14.19
CA ASP A 195 8.97 -8.46 -12.77
C ASP A 195 7.86 -7.63 -12.09
N ILE A 196 7.02 -8.29 -11.28
CA ILE A 196 6.07 -7.64 -10.38
C ILE A 196 6.54 -7.84 -8.95
N ILE A 197 6.74 -6.75 -8.21
CA ILE A 197 7.21 -6.76 -6.82
C ILE A 197 6.13 -6.20 -5.89
N ALA A 198 5.53 -7.07 -5.10
CA ALA A 198 4.54 -6.72 -4.10
C ALA A 198 5.18 -6.42 -2.74
N VAL A 199 5.00 -5.21 -2.22
CA VAL A 199 5.63 -4.72 -0.99
C VAL A 199 4.57 -4.52 0.09
N THR A 200 4.66 -5.29 1.17
CA THR A 200 3.72 -5.27 2.29
C THR A 200 3.73 -3.94 3.06
N GLY A 201 2.68 -3.68 3.84
CA GLY A 201 2.57 -2.50 4.71
C GLY A 201 3.13 -2.68 6.13
N LEU A 202 2.90 -1.65 6.97
CA LEU A 202 3.35 -1.59 8.37
C LEU A 202 2.80 -2.77 9.18
N ALA A 203 3.69 -3.47 9.89
CA ALA A 203 3.39 -4.68 10.65
C ALA A 203 2.64 -5.75 9.83
N GLY A 204 2.80 -5.73 8.50
CA GLY A 204 2.14 -6.63 7.57
C GLY A 204 3.02 -7.83 7.22
N HIS A 205 2.44 -9.03 7.26
CA HIS A 205 3.11 -10.25 6.83
C HIS A 205 3.18 -10.33 5.30
N ALA A 206 4.36 -10.55 4.70
CA ALA A 206 4.56 -10.45 3.25
C ALA A 206 3.58 -11.31 2.43
N PHE A 207 3.38 -12.58 2.81
CA PHE A 207 2.37 -13.45 2.21
C PHE A 207 0.92 -13.11 2.65
N GLY A 208 0.67 -12.99 3.96
CA GLY A 208 -0.67 -12.80 4.53
C GLY A 208 -1.33 -11.45 4.21
N SER A 209 -0.55 -10.41 3.88
CA SER A 209 -1.07 -9.11 3.48
C SER A 209 -1.91 -9.18 2.21
N TRP A 210 -1.56 -10.07 1.27
CA TRP A 210 -2.25 -10.24 -0.01
C TRP A 210 -3.23 -11.42 -0.02
N ARG A 211 -3.51 -11.98 1.16
CA ARG A 211 -4.40 -13.14 1.31
C ARG A 211 -5.80 -12.71 1.70
N SER A 212 -6.81 -13.24 1.00
CA SER A 212 -8.22 -13.08 1.37
C SER A 212 -8.48 -13.66 2.76
N ARG A 213 -9.32 -12.96 3.53
CA ARG A 213 -9.84 -13.48 4.81
C ARG A 213 -10.94 -14.52 4.61
N GLU A 214 -11.65 -14.45 3.49
CA GLU A 214 -12.81 -15.30 3.19
C GLU A 214 -12.38 -16.61 2.55
N THR A 215 -11.55 -16.54 1.50
CA THR A 215 -11.19 -17.72 0.70
C THR A 215 -9.84 -18.31 1.06
N CYS A 216 -9.04 -17.63 1.90
CA CYS A 216 -7.63 -17.94 2.16
C CYS A 216 -6.72 -17.95 0.91
N HIS A 217 -7.23 -17.58 -0.27
CA HIS A 217 -6.40 -17.44 -1.47
C HIS A 217 -5.48 -16.21 -1.34
N MET A 218 -4.21 -16.39 -1.72
CA MET A 218 -3.24 -15.31 -1.86
C MET A 218 -3.17 -14.95 -3.34
N TRP A 219 -3.88 -13.90 -3.74
CA TRP A 219 -4.25 -13.67 -5.14
C TRP A 219 -3.05 -13.42 -6.07
N LEU A 220 -1.91 -12.95 -5.55
CA LEU A 220 -0.68 -12.83 -6.35
C LEU A 220 -0.15 -14.20 -6.79
N GLN A 221 -0.26 -15.21 -5.92
CA GLN A 221 0.16 -16.59 -6.21
C GLN A 221 -0.94 -17.37 -6.93
N ASP A 222 -2.17 -17.30 -6.41
CA ASP A 222 -3.25 -18.22 -6.76
C ASP A 222 -4.03 -17.79 -8.03
N HIS A 223 -4.05 -16.49 -8.36
CA HIS A 223 -4.83 -15.94 -9.50
C HIS A 223 -3.97 -15.15 -10.49
N LEU A 224 -3.15 -14.20 -10.02
CA LEU A 224 -2.35 -13.34 -10.90
C LEU A 224 -1.38 -14.15 -11.79
N ALA A 225 -0.73 -15.17 -11.23
CA ALA A 225 0.19 -16.01 -11.97
C ALA A 225 -0.46 -16.75 -13.15
N SER A 226 -1.70 -17.23 -12.97
CA SER A 226 -2.44 -17.95 -14.02
C SER A 226 -3.04 -16.99 -15.04
N ASN A 227 -3.56 -15.83 -14.61
CA ASN A 227 -4.12 -14.82 -15.50
C ASN A 227 -3.11 -14.14 -16.43
N LEU A 228 -1.82 -14.15 -16.07
CA LEU A 228 -0.73 -13.64 -16.91
C LEU A 228 0.02 -14.74 -17.67
N GLU A 229 -0.54 -15.95 -17.72
CA GLU A 229 -0.04 -17.10 -18.51
C GLU A 229 1.45 -17.42 -18.27
N GLY A 230 1.96 -17.13 -17.08
CA GLY A 230 3.38 -17.34 -16.74
C GLY A 230 4.36 -16.42 -17.48
N SER A 231 3.90 -15.34 -18.12
CA SER A 231 4.75 -14.39 -18.86
C SER A 231 5.58 -13.46 -17.95
N VAL A 232 5.18 -13.29 -16.69
CA VAL A 232 5.84 -12.41 -15.71
C VAL A 232 6.34 -13.18 -14.50
N ARG A 233 7.36 -12.65 -13.84
CA ARG A 233 7.80 -13.13 -12.52
C ARG A 233 7.17 -12.28 -11.42
N ILE A 234 6.57 -12.94 -10.44
CA ILE A 234 5.87 -12.31 -9.33
C ILE A 234 6.63 -12.61 -8.04
N LEU A 235 7.07 -11.56 -7.36
CA LEU A 235 7.77 -11.62 -6.09
C LEU A 235 7.00 -10.82 -5.03
N THR A 236 7.00 -11.28 -3.78
CA THR A 236 6.59 -10.46 -2.63
C THR A 236 7.81 -10.11 -1.79
N PHE A 237 7.86 -8.90 -1.25
CA PHE A 237 8.91 -8.42 -0.37
C PHE A 237 8.37 -8.23 1.06
N GLY A 238 8.97 -8.94 2.00
CA GLY A 238 8.74 -8.78 3.44
C GLY A 238 9.87 -8.04 4.14
N TYR A 239 9.52 -7.25 5.14
CA TYR A 239 10.45 -6.59 6.04
C TYR A 239 9.82 -6.49 7.42
N ASP A 240 10.64 -6.57 8.47
CA ASP A 240 10.10 -6.58 9.82
C ASP A 240 9.89 -5.14 10.32
N SER A 241 8.62 -4.73 10.26
CA SER A 241 8.11 -3.44 10.75
C SER A 241 7.15 -3.61 11.94
N SER A 242 7.31 -4.70 12.70
CA SER A 242 6.57 -4.91 13.94
C SER A 242 6.87 -3.80 14.95
N LEU A 243 5.81 -3.10 15.38
CA LEU A 243 5.91 -2.00 16.34
C LEU A 243 6.22 -2.48 17.78
N LEU A 244 5.89 -3.74 18.09
CA LEU A 244 6.04 -4.35 19.41
C LEU A 244 7.23 -5.31 19.48
N ALA A 245 8.07 -5.38 18.45
CA ALA A 245 9.26 -6.23 18.47
C ALA A 245 10.29 -5.70 19.49
N ASP A 246 10.90 -6.61 20.25
CA ASP A 246 11.96 -6.28 21.20
C ASP A 246 13.27 -6.11 20.43
N ARG A 247 13.69 -4.86 20.24
CA ARG A 247 14.87 -4.51 19.46
C ARG A 247 15.70 -3.44 20.16
N GLU A 248 17.02 -3.58 20.04
CA GLU A 248 17.96 -2.58 20.53
C GLU A 248 17.89 -1.29 19.71
N GLU A 249 17.70 -1.41 18.39
CA GLU A 249 17.58 -0.29 17.45
C GLU A 249 16.23 -0.34 16.73
N GLU A 250 15.63 0.84 16.56
CA GLU A 250 14.37 0.96 15.83
C GLU A 250 14.63 0.97 14.32
N PRO A 251 13.86 0.20 13.54
CA PRO A 251 14.08 0.15 12.11
C PRO A 251 13.68 1.47 11.43
N ASP A 252 14.59 2.01 10.62
CA ASP A 252 14.33 3.13 9.72
C ASP A 252 13.83 2.62 8.36
N ILE A 253 12.94 3.37 7.71
CA ILE A 253 12.47 3.10 6.33
C ILE A 253 13.67 2.91 5.38
N MET A 254 14.78 3.60 5.62
CA MET A 254 16.00 3.48 4.83
C MET A 254 16.57 2.06 4.81
N GLU A 255 16.49 1.31 5.91
CA GLU A 255 16.97 -0.07 5.97
C GLU A 255 16.15 -0.97 5.05
N TYR A 256 14.81 -0.81 5.07
CA TYR A 256 13.92 -1.55 4.18
C TYR A 256 14.19 -1.24 2.71
N CYS A 257 14.48 0.03 2.39
CA CYS A 257 14.81 0.45 1.03
C CYS A 257 16.14 -0.16 0.56
N ASN A 258 17.19 -0.09 1.38
CA ASN A 258 18.50 -0.63 1.05
C ASN A 258 18.44 -2.15 0.85
N GLU A 259 17.68 -2.84 1.70
CA GLU A 259 17.49 -4.29 1.58
C GLU A 259 16.69 -4.65 0.32
N LEU A 260 15.62 -3.90 0.00
CA LEU A 260 14.87 -4.08 -1.25
C LEU A 260 15.78 -3.90 -2.47
N ILE A 261 16.58 -2.82 -2.52
CA ILE A 261 17.52 -2.55 -3.61
C ILE A 261 18.53 -3.70 -3.75
N ARG A 262 19.13 -4.15 -2.65
CA ARG A 262 20.12 -5.23 -2.63
C ARG A 262 19.53 -6.53 -3.19
N GLN A 263 18.32 -6.88 -2.76
CA GLN A 263 17.66 -8.10 -3.23
C GLN A 263 17.19 -8.01 -4.67
N LEU A 264 16.76 -6.82 -5.14
CA LEU A 264 16.43 -6.60 -6.54
C LEU A 264 17.65 -6.78 -7.44
N HIS A 265 18.82 -6.25 -7.06
CA HIS A 265 20.06 -6.49 -7.80
C HIS A 265 20.41 -7.98 -7.88
N LEU A 266 20.27 -8.71 -6.78
CA LEU A 266 20.51 -10.16 -6.76
C LEU A 266 19.56 -10.89 -7.71
N ALA A 267 18.25 -10.65 -7.57
CA ALA A 267 17.20 -11.32 -8.32
C ALA A 267 17.21 -10.97 -9.82
N ARG A 268 17.88 -9.88 -10.20
CA ARG A 268 17.90 -9.35 -11.57
C ARG A 268 19.32 -9.31 -12.14
N SER A 269 20.27 -9.98 -11.50
CA SER A 269 21.66 -10.06 -11.95
C SER A 269 21.81 -10.60 -13.37
N SER A 270 20.94 -11.51 -13.80
CA SER A 270 20.91 -12.06 -15.16
C SER A 270 20.17 -11.20 -16.19
N ASP A 271 19.32 -10.28 -15.74
CA ASP A 271 18.55 -9.37 -16.61
C ASP A 271 18.19 -8.09 -15.84
N PRO A 272 19.14 -7.13 -15.75
CA PRO A 272 18.98 -5.92 -14.95
C PRO A 272 17.99 -4.92 -15.57
N ASP A 273 17.74 -5.02 -16.87
CA ASP A 273 16.91 -4.07 -17.63
C ASP A 273 15.46 -4.54 -17.81
N ARG A 274 15.15 -5.80 -17.49
CA ARG A 274 13.79 -6.36 -17.54
C ARG A 274 12.75 -5.42 -16.90
N PRO A 275 11.68 -5.04 -17.58
CA PRO A 275 10.61 -4.19 -17.04
C PRO A 275 10.20 -4.54 -15.60
N LEU A 276 10.11 -3.53 -14.73
CA LEU A 276 9.82 -3.67 -13.30
C LEU A 276 8.54 -2.91 -12.94
N ILE A 277 7.61 -3.60 -12.28
CA ILE A 277 6.33 -3.08 -11.81
C ILE A 277 6.28 -3.26 -10.29
N PHE A 278 5.98 -2.18 -9.58
CA PHE A 278 5.82 -2.23 -8.13
C PHE A 278 4.35 -2.22 -7.72
N MET A 279 4.00 -3.04 -6.73
CA MET A 279 2.73 -2.99 -6.03
C MET A 279 3.00 -2.72 -4.55
N GLY A 280 2.52 -1.61 -4.01
CA GLY A 280 2.72 -1.25 -2.61
C GLY A 280 1.41 -1.24 -1.85
N HIS A 281 1.41 -1.73 -0.61
CA HIS A 281 0.32 -1.48 0.34
C HIS A 281 0.80 -0.57 1.47
N SER A 282 0.05 0.51 1.75
CA SER A 282 0.31 1.39 2.91
C SER A 282 1.79 1.83 2.99
N LEU A 283 2.51 1.54 4.08
CA LEU A 283 3.96 1.79 4.22
C LEU A 283 4.79 1.24 3.05
N GLY A 284 4.40 0.13 2.44
CA GLY A 284 5.09 -0.43 1.27
C GLY A 284 5.15 0.55 0.10
N CYS A 285 4.13 1.37 -0.10
CA CYS A 285 4.14 2.45 -1.09
C CYS A 285 5.23 3.48 -0.79
N ILE A 286 5.41 3.84 0.49
CA ILE A 286 6.41 4.80 0.94
C ILE A 286 7.83 4.22 0.78
N VAL A 287 8.01 2.94 1.10
CA VAL A 287 9.27 2.20 0.87
C VAL A 287 9.62 2.20 -0.62
N ILE A 288 8.66 1.92 -1.51
CA ILE A 288 8.87 1.97 -2.97
C ILE A 288 9.27 3.38 -3.42
N CYS A 289 8.51 4.40 -3.04
CA CYS A 289 8.79 5.79 -3.40
C CYS A 289 10.20 6.21 -2.93
N ARG A 290 10.57 5.86 -1.69
CA ARG A 290 11.88 6.18 -1.13
C ARG A 290 13.01 5.42 -1.83
N THR A 291 12.78 4.14 -2.16
CA THR A 291 13.68 3.32 -2.98
C THR A 291 13.94 3.97 -4.33
N MET A 292 12.91 4.46 -5.01
CA MET A 292 13.05 5.13 -6.31
C MET A 292 13.86 6.43 -6.21
N LEU A 293 13.70 7.21 -5.14
CA LEU A 293 14.53 8.40 -4.90
C LEU A 293 16.01 8.05 -4.67
N ILE A 294 16.28 6.95 -3.97
CA ILE A 294 17.66 6.44 -3.79
C ILE A 294 18.22 6.02 -5.15
N CYS A 295 17.44 5.28 -5.95
CA CYS A 295 17.86 4.81 -7.27
C CYS A 295 18.12 5.96 -8.25
N LEU A 296 17.29 7.01 -8.21
CA LEU A 296 17.44 8.21 -9.03
C LEU A 296 18.73 8.98 -8.71
N ARG A 297 19.11 9.04 -7.43
CA ARG A 297 20.24 9.85 -6.95
C ARG A 297 21.58 9.12 -6.94
N ASN A 298 21.56 7.79 -7.03
CA ASN A 298 22.76 6.97 -6.97
C ASN A 298 23.00 6.27 -8.33
N PRO A 299 24.08 6.64 -9.06
CA PRO A 299 24.42 6.01 -10.33
C PRO A 299 24.51 4.48 -10.28
N ALA A 300 24.86 3.89 -9.14
CA ALA A 300 24.94 2.44 -8.94
C ALA A 300 23.58 1.72 -9.08
N HIS A 301 22.46 2.46 -9.12
CA HIS A 301 21.11 1.92 -9.15
C HIS A 301 20.30 2.42 -10.36
N THR A 302 20.98 3.04 -11.33
CA THR A 302 20.37 3.57 -12.55
C THR A 302 19.58 2.51 -13.33
N ALA A 303 20.09 1.28 -13.41
CA ALA A 303 19.40 0.19 -14.10
C ALA A 303 18.03 -0.11 -13.47
N LEU A 304 17.94 -0.17 -12.12
CA LEU A 304 16.67 -0.35 -11.43
C LEU A 304 15.71 0.82 -11.67
N PHE A 305 16.22 2.05 -11.61
CA PHE A 305 15.42 3.25 -11.88
C PHE A 305 14.83 3.22 -13.30
N ASN A 306 15.67 2.94 -14.30
CA ASN A 306 15.29 2.92 -15.71
C ASN A 306 14.37 1.74 -16.08
N ALA A 307 14.56 0.58 -15.44
CA ALA A 307 13.72 -0.59 -15.67
C ALA A 307 12.32 -0.45 -15.07
N THR A 308 12.13 0.43 -14.08
CA THR A 308 10.82 0.64 -13.43
C THR A 308 9.85 1.35 -14.36
N ARG A 309 8.70 0.73 -14.63
CA ARG A 309 7.69 1.21 -15.59
C ARG A 309 6.39 1.68 -14.94
N SER A 310 5.98 1.05 -13.83
CA SER A 310 4.67 1.31 -13.26
C SER A 310 4.59 1.07 -11.76
N PHE A 311 3.65 1.77 -11.12
CA PHE A 311 3.35 1.69 -9.69
C PHE A 311 1.86 1.45 -9.45
N PHE A 312 1.53 0.46 -8.64
CA PHE A 312 0.20 0.18 -8.12
C PHE A 312 0.20 0.42 -6.61
N PHE A 313 -0.35 1.54 -6.18
CA PHE A 313 -0.35 1.94 -4.78
C PHE A 313 -1.72 1.71 -4.15
N PHE A 314 -1.76 0.88 -3.10
CA PHE A 314 -2.98 0.57 -2.35
C PHE A 314 -2.93 1.27 -0.99
N GLY A 315 -3.77 2.29 -0.81
CA GLY A 315 -3.86 3.07 0.43
C GLY A 315 -2.53 3.76 0.79
N ALA A 316 -1.81 4.32 -0.19
CA ALA A 316 -0.54 4.99 0.09
C ALA A 316 -0.73 6.18 1.04
N PRO A 317 0.02 6.30 2.14
CA PRO A 317 -0.08 7.45 3.03
C PRO A 317 0.88 8.57 2.58
N HIS A 318 0.74 9.11 1.37
CA HIS A 318 1.70 10.12 0.86
C HIS A 318 1.72 11.40 1.71
N GLN A 319 0.61 11.74 2.36
CA GLN A 319 0.49 12.87 3.30
C GLN A 319 0.36 12.40 4.76
N GLY A 320 0.57 11.10 5.00
CA GLY A 320 0.55 10.43 6.28
C GLY A 320 -0.67 9.56 6.54
N ILE A 321 -0.56 8.81 7.62
CA ILE A 321 -1.58 7.92 8.20
C ILE A 321 -1.87 8.39 9.62
N ARG A 322 -3.09 8.13 10.11
CA ARG A 322 -3.42 8.32 11.53
C ARG A 322 -2.58 7.37 12.39
N THR A 323 -1.83 7.90 13.36
CA THR A 323 -0.90 7.13 14.22
C THR A 323 -1.19 7.26 15.71
N GLU A 324 -2.08 8.17 16.11
CA GLU A 324 -2.32 8.57 17.49
C GLU A 324 -2.62 7.38 18.40
N GLU A 325 -3.53 6.50 17.98
CA GLU A 325 -3.89 5.32 18.76
C GLU A 325 -2.76 4.28 18.80
N MET A 326 -1.98 4.15 17.73
CA MET A 326 -0.81 3.25 17.69
C MET A 326 0.30 3.76 18.60
N GLU A 327 0.53 5.07 18.63
CA GLU A 327 1.47 5.70 19.54
C GLU A 327 1.04 5.52 21.00
N ALA A 328 -0.26 5.72 21.30
CA ALA A 328 -0.81 5.47 22.63
C ALA A 328 -0.59 4.01 23.08
N MET A 329 -0.82 3.04 22.17
CA MET A 329 -0.53 1.63 22.42
C MET A 329 0.92 1.40 22.83
N LEU A 330 1.85 2.10 22.21
CA LEU A 330 3.28 1.91 22.46
C LEU A 330 3.74 2.59 23.75
N THR A 331 3.14 3.72 24.13
CA THR A 331 3.42 4.35 25.44
C THR A 331 3.00 3.50 26.64
N ASP A 332 2.08 2.56 26.45
CA ASP A 332 1.55 1.69 27.48
C ASP A 332 2.43 0.44 27.73
N VAL A 333 3.37 0.16 26.83
CA VAL A 333 4.32 -0.96 26.96
C VAL A 333 5.50 -0.51 27.81
N GLN A 334 5.64 -1.06 29.02
CA GLN A 334 6.82 -0.84 29.86
C GLN A 334 8.05 -1.56 29.28
N GLY A 335 9.21 -0.89 29.22
CA GLY A 335 10.48 -1.49 28.79
C GLY A 335 11.22 -0.67 27.71
N PRO A 336 12.27 -1.24 27.06
CA PRO A 336 13.02 -0.58 25.98
C PRO A 336 12.18 -0.17 24.77
N HIS A 337 10.91 -0.60 24.69
CA HIS A 337 9.88 -0.15 23.76
C HIS A 337 9.37 1.27 24.02
N ALA A 338 9.70 1.90 25.15
CA ALA A 338 9.38 3.29 25.44
C ALA A 338 10.15 4.32 24.57
N LYS A 339 10.81 3.86 23.50
CA LYS A 339 11.59 4.68 22.59
C LYS A 339 10.69 5.42 21.59
N THR A 340 11.25 6.48 21.01
CA THR A 340 10.55 7.30 20.01
C THR A 340 10.41 6.51 18.73
N HIS A 341 9.25 5.91 18.47
CA HIS A 341 8.96 5.16 17.24
C HIS A 341 9.17 5.98 15.96
N ILE A 342 10.40 5.95 15.43
CA ILE A 342 10.87 6.71 14.27
C ILE A 342 9.93 6.47 13.09
N LEU A 343 9.56 5.20 12.86
CA LEU A 343 8.68 4.80 11.77
C LEU A 343 7.30 5.46 11.86
N LEU A 344 6.66 5.49 13.04
CA LEU A 344 5.36 6.15 13.20
C LEU A 344 5.49 7.67 13.05
N ARG A 345 6.56 8.26 13.58
CA ARG A 345 6.83 9.70 13.41
C ARG A 345 7.05 10.08 11.94
N GLN A 346 7.72 9.22 11.17
CA GLN A 346 7.89 9.38 9.73
C GLN A 346 6.56 9.23 8.99
N LEU A 347 5.66 8.34 9.44
CA LEU A 347 4.38 8.06 8.79
C LEU A 347 3.22 8.98 9.22
N ARG A 348 3.35 9.70 10.35
CA ARG A 348 2.31 10.59 10.88
C ARG A 348 1.86 11.60 9.82
N GLU A 349 0.58 11.95 9.87
CA GLU A 349 0.05 13.10 9.12
C GLU A 349 0.94 14.34 9.31
N TYR A 350 1.22 15.02 8.19
CA TYR A 350 2.06 16.23 8.15
C TYR A 350 3.52 16.04 8.60
N SER A 351 4.06 14.82 8.57
CA SER A 351 5.47 14.60 8.87
C SER A 351 6.39 15.32 7.87
N GLY A 352 7.51 15.86 8.37
CA GLY A 352 8.53 16.46 7.52
C GLY A 352 9.17 15.46 6.56
N PHE A 353 9.24 14.18 6.96
CA PHE A 353 9.75 13.09 6.13
C PHE A 353 8.91 12.90 4.86
N LEU A 354 7.59 12.76 5.01
CA LEU A 354 6.68 12.56 3.88
C LEU A 354 6.57 13.80 3.01
N LYS A 355 6.58 14.99 3.62
CA LYS A 355 6.62 16.26 2.87
C LYS A 355 7.86 16.34 1.97
N GLN A 356 9.06 16.14 2.53
CA GLN A 356 10.31 16.18 1.76
C GLN A 356 10.32 15.12 0.66
N GLN A 357 9.79 13.93 0.94
CA GLN A 357 9.68 12.86 -0.05
C GLN A 357 8.73 13.27 -1.18
N SER A 358 7.53 13.77 -0.88
CA SER A 358 6.55 14.22 -1.87
C SER A 358 7.13 15.30 -2.79
N GLU A 359 7.82 16.30 -2.23
CA GLU A 359 8.47 17.38 -2.99
C GLU A 359 9.55 16.88 -3.96
N ALA A 360 10.18 15.74 -3.66
CA ALA A 360 11.28 15.19 -4.45
C ALA A 360 10.83 14.16 -5.51
N LEU A 361 9.59 13.69 -5.49
CA LEU A 361 9.14 12.56 -6.32
C LEU A 361 8.80 12.91 -7.76
N GLY A 362 8.72 14.20 -8.14
CA GLY A 362 8.35 14.62 -9.49
C GLY A 362 9.07 13.84 -10.62
N PRO A 363 10.41 13.76 -10.62
CA PRO A 363 11.16 13.03 -11.65
C PRO A 363 10.95 11.51 -11.63
N VAL A 364 10.45 10.94 -10.53
CA VAL A 364 10.15 9.49 -10.46
C VAL A 364 8.93 9.17 -11.35
N TRP A 365 8.00 10.10 -11.50
CA TRP A 365 6.76 9.87 -12.24
C TRP A 365 6.92 10.00 -13.76
N GLU A 366 7.96 10.72 -14.21
CA GLU A 366 8.20 10.96 -15.63
C GLU A 366 8.35 9.65 -16.41
N GLY A 367 7.46 9.45 -17.39
CA GLY A 367 7.46 8.27 -18.26
C GLY A 367 7.02 6.97 -17.57
N ARG A 368 6.34 7.05 -16.42
CA ARG A 368 5.86 5.89 -15.66
C ARG A 368 4.37 6.00 -15.35
N SER A 369 3.67 4.87 -15.45
CA SER A 369 2.25 4.81 -15.09
C SER A 369 2.07 4.71 -13.58
N VAL A 370 1.05 5.41 -13.04
CA VAL A 370 0.74 5.37 -11.60
C VAL A 370 -0.74 5.10 -11.38
N PHE A 371 -1.03 4.03 -10.64
CA PHE A 371 -2.38 3.61 -10.27
C PHE A 371 -2.54 3.68 -8.75
N SER A 372 -3.41 4.58 -8.29
CA SER A 372 -3.62 4.83 -6.86
C SER A 372 -5.00 4.35 -6.42
N PHE A 373 -5.02 3.22 -5.72
CA PHE A 373 -6.19 2.60 -5.13
C PHE A 373 -6.42 3.16 -3.73
N TYR A 374 -7.62 3.65 -3.44
CA TYR A 374 -7.95 4.25 -2.14
C TYR A 374 -9.19 3.61 -1.50
N GLU A 375 -9.15 3.48 -0.17
CA GLU A 375 -10.23 2.92 0.64
C GLU A 375 -11.49 3.82 0.59
N SER A 376 -12.67 3.20 0.52
CA SER A 376 -13.96 3.89 0.66
C SER A 376 -14.62 3.65 2.01
N TYR A 377 -14.20 2.62 2.75
CA TYR A 377 -14.74 2.30 4.08
C TYR A 377 -13.80 2.72 5.21
N LEU A 378 -14.39 2.91 6.39
CA LEU A 378 -13.66 3.19 7.61
C LEU A 378 -12.97 1.90 8.14
N SER A 379 -11.84 2.09 8.78
CA SER A 379 -11.07 1.06 9.48
C SER A 379 -11.17 1.26 10.99
N PRO A 380 -11.21 0.19 11.79
CA PRO A 380 -11.16 0.32 13.25
C PRO A 380 -9.74 0.72 13.70
N THR A 381 -9.65 1.70 14.60
CA THR A 381 -8.39 2.04 15.29
C THR A 381 -8.04 1.00 16.36
N VAL A 382 -6.82 1.07 16.88
CA VAL A 382 -6.44 0.26 18.04
C VAL A 382 -6.99 0.89 19.32
N LYS A 383 -7.48 0.06 20.24
CA LYS A 383 -8.02 0.49 21.52
C LYS A 383 -7.61 -0.47 22.63
N LYS A 384 -7.34 0.08 23.81
CA LYS A 384 -7.12 -0.69 25.03
C LYS A 384 -8.47 -1.04 25.66
N SER A 385 -8.72 -2.34 25.84
CA SER A 385 -9.88 -2.83 26.61
C SER A 385 -9.72 -2.55 28.10
N GLU A 386 -10.82 -2.65 28.86
CA GLU A 386 -10.81 -2.51 30.34
C GLU A 386 -9.88 -3.52 31.02
N LYS A 387 -9.66 -4.69 30.40
CA LYS A 387 -8.75 -5.74 30.87
C LYS A 387 -7.27 -5.47 30.54
N GLY A 388 -6.99 -4.35 29.87
CA GLY A 388 -5.64 -3.93 29.48
C GLY A 388 -5.09 -4.56 28.21
N THR A 389 -5.90 -5.33 27.47
CA THR A 389 -5.51 -5.90 26.17
C THR A 389 -5.82 -4.93 25.04
N TRP A 390 -4.85 -4.73 24.14
CA TRP A 390 -5.02 -3.91 22.93
C TRP A 390 -5.62 -4.73 21.78
N SER A 391 -6.62 -4.18 21.10
CA SER A 391 -7.29 -4.80 19.95
C SER A 391 -7.70 -3.76 18.90
N ARG A 392 -8.02 -4.21 17.67
CA ARG A 392 -8.51 -3.36 16.56
C ARG A 392 -10.04 -3.26 16.58
N ASP A 393 -10.58 -2.75 17.68
CA ASP A 393 -12.01 -2.57 17.95
C ASP A 393 -12.31 -1.14 18.43
N GLY A 394 -11.44 -0.20 18.06
CA GLY A 394 -11.56 1.21 18.37
C GLY A 394 -12.55 1.96 17.46
N GLU A 395 -12.38 3.28 17.43
CA GLU A 395 -13.18 4.17 16.59
C GLU A 395 -12.99 3.83 15.10
N MET A 396 -14.07 3.93 14.33
CA MET A 396 -14.02 3.73 12.88
C MET A 396 -13.59 5.03 12.20
N VAL A 397 -12.42 5.01 11.55
CA VAL A 397 -11.82 6.19 10.91
C VAL A 397 -11.28 5.86 9.53
N HIS A 398 -11.08 6.87 8.69
CA HIS A 398 -10.18 6.72 7.56
C HIS A 398 -8.74 6.73 8.09
N LEU A 399 -8.07 5.58 8.05
CA LEU A 399 -6.67 5.50 8.48
C LEU A 399 -5.79 6.32 7.54
N VAL A 400 -6.07 6.24 6.24
CA VAL A 400 -5.45 7.07 5.22
C VAL A 400 -6.54 7.91 4.55
N ARG A 401 -6.44 9.23 4.66
CA ARG A 401 -7.38 10.12 3.96
C ARG A 401 -7.24 9.95 2.45
N ARG A 402 -8.36 10.08 1.72
CA ARG A 402 -8.37 10.06 0.24
C ARG A 402 -7.36 11.04 -0.39
N THR A 403 -7.15 12.20 0.23
CA THR A 403 -6.16 13.19 -0.22
C THR A 403 -4.72 12.73 -0.02
N SER A 404 -4.47 11.85 0.95
CA SER A 404 -3.16 11.24 1.23
C SER A 404 -2.88 10.07 0.27
N SER A 405 -3.91 9.34 -0.17
CA SER A 405 -3.77 8.22 -1.12
C SER A 405 -3.55 8.60 -2.57
N GLY A 406 -3.83 9.85 -2.96
CA GLY A 406 -3.57 10.35 -4.30
C GLY A 406 -2.33 11.24 -4.36
N LEU A 407 -1.60 11.18 -5.48
CA LEU A 407 -0.46 12.05 -5.78
C LEU A 407 -0.88 13.36 -6.45
N MET A 408 -2.08 13.42 -7.04
CA MET A 408 -2.61 14.59 -7.74
C MET A 408 -1.75 15.02 -8.94
N ILE A 409 -1.12 14.05 -9.62
CA ILE A 409 -0.34 14.26 -10.84
C ILE A 409 -1.20 13.98 -12.09
N PRO A 410 -0.90 14.59 -13.26
CA PRO A 410 -1.77 14.51 -14.44
C PRO A 410 -2.05 13.09 -14.96
N GLU A 411 -1.07 12.19 -14.89
CA GLU A 411 -1.13 10.83 -15.46
C GLU A 411 -1.52 9.77 -14.43
N GLU A 412 -1.91 10.16 -13.22
CA GLU A 412 -2.34 9.24 -12.17
C GLU A 412 -3.78 8.76 -12.40
N VAL A 413 -3.96 7.44 -12.43
CA VAL A 413 -5.28 6.80 -12.41
C VAL A 413 -5.68 6.53 -10.96
N ARG A 414 -6.70 7.22 -10.46
CA ARG A 414 -7.19 7.07 -9.08
C ARG A 414 -8.43 6.19 -9.03
N ILE A 415 -8.39 5.12 -8.26
CA ILE A 415 -9.37 4.03 -8.28
C ILE A 415 -9.96 3.83 -6.89
N PRO A 416 -11.28 4.04 -6.68
CA PRO A 416 -11.91 3.68 -5.41
C PRO A 416 -12.01 2.16 -5.26
N VAL A 417 -11.83 1.70 -4.02
CA VAL A 417 -11.98 0.31 -3.61
C VAL A 417 -12.98 0.23 -2.46
N ASP A 418 -13.98 -0.64 -2.61
CA ASP A 418 -15.03 -0.89 -1.62
C ASP A 418 -14.53 -1.79 -0.48
N ALA A 419 -13.50 -1.31 0.19
CA ALA A 419 -12.85 -1.95 1.32
C ALA A 419 -12.31 -0.90 2.31
N ASN A 420 -12.00 -1.37 3.51
CA ASN A 420 -11.21 -0.62 4.49
C ASN A 420 -9.69 -0.78 4.18
N HIS A 421 -8.85 -0.02 4.87
CA HIS A 421 -7.39 0.03 4.68
C HIS A 421 -6.70 -1.33 4.80
N SER A 422 -7.20 -2.19 5.69
CA SER A 422 -6.62 -3.52 5.91
C SER A 422 -7.01 -4.53 4.83
N ASP A 423 -8.18 -4.35 4.23
CA ASP A 423 -8.78 -5.31 3.30
C ASP A 423 -8.65 -4.89 1.83
N ILE A 424 -8.19 -3.66 1.55
CA ILE A 424 -7.98 -3.08 0.20
C ILE A 424 -7.08 -3.93 -0.73
N VAL A 425 -6.29 -4.85 -0.19
CA VAL A 425 -5.41 -5.78 -0.94
C VAL A 425 -5.76 -7.25 -0.77
N LYS A 426 -6.93 -7.58 -0.19
CA LYS A 426 -7.32 -8.94 0.21
C LYS A 426 -8.39 -9.54 -0.69
N PHE A 427 -8.14 -9.51 -2.00
CA PHE A 427 -9.11 -9.91 -3.02
C PHE A 427 -9.54 -11.37 -2.85
N ALA A 428 -10.85 -11.62 -2.90
CA ALA A 428 -11.43 -12.94 -2.66
C ALA A 428 -11.10 -13.96 -3.78
N GLY A 429 -10.96 -13.48 -5.02
CA GLY A 429 -10.62 -14.30 -6.18
C GLY A 429 -10.69 -13.53 -7.49
N SER A 430 -10.76 -14.27 -8.60
CA SER A 430 -10.72 -13.71 -9.95
C SER A 430 -11.91 -12.83 -10.34
N SER A 431 -13.05 -12.99 -9.68
CA SER A 431 -14.25 -12.15 -9.87
C SER A 431 -14.30 -10.91 -8.98
N ASP A 432 -13.30 -10.70 -8.12
CA ASP A 432 -13.21 -9.51 -7.28
C ASP A 432 -13.08 -8.27 -8.18
N THR A 433 -13.93 -7.26 -7.94
CA THR A 433 -14.01 -6.08 -8.81
C THR A 433 -12.73 -5.26 -8.80
N THR A 434 -12.00 -5.25 -7.69
CA THR A 434 -10.72 -4.53 -7.59
C THR A 434 -9.62 -5.33 -8.26
N TYR A 435 -9.60 -6.66 -8.07
CA TYR A 435 -8.68 -7.53 -8.79
C TYR A 435 -8.84 -7.41 -10.32
N MET A 436 -10.07 -7.37 -10.84
CA MET A 436 -10.32 -7.18 -12.28
C MET A 436 -9.76 -5.84 -12.80
N LYS A 437 -9.86 -4.75 -12.03
CA LYS A 437 -9.26 -3.46 -12.38
C LYS A 437 -7.73 -3.54 -12.39
N VAL A 438 -7.13 -4.25 -11.43
CA VAL A 438 -5.68 -4.50 -11.39
C VAL A 438 -5.24 -5.26 -12.64
N ILE A 439 -5.93 -6.33 -13.01
CA ILE A 439 -5.62 -7.13 -14.20
C ILE A 439 -5.77 -6.32 -15.48
N PHE A 440 -6.85 -5.56 -15.63
CA PHE A 440 -7.08 -4.71 -16.79
C PHE A 440 -5.88 -3.77 -17.06
N HIS A 441 -5.39 -3.09 -16.03
CA HIS A 441 -4.24 -2.19 -16.16
C HIS A 441 -2.90 -2.93 -16.33
N LEU A 442 -2.73 -4.09 -15.69
CA LEU A 442 -1.49 -4.88 -15.85
C LEU A 442 -1.35 -5.46 -17.25
N GLN A 443 -2.43 -5.97 -17.83
CA GLN A 443 -2.42 -6.53 -19.18
C GLN A 443 -2.05 -5.46 -20.20
N ASP A 444 -2.68 -4.28 -20.13
CA ASP A 444 -2.33 -3.14 -20.98
C ASP A 444 -0.84 -2.77 -20.87
N LEU A 445 -0.28 -2.72 -19.66
CA LEU A 445 1.14 -2.45 -19.47
C LEU A 445 2.05 -3.53 -20.06
N ILE A 446 1.70 -4.81 -19.88
CA ILE A 446 2.49 -5.94 -20.37
C ILE A 446 2.46 -5.98 -21.90
N ASP A 447 1.29 -5.80 -22.51
CA ASP A 447 1.14 -5.78 -23.98
C ASP A 447 1.91 -4.63 -24.62
N ASN A 448 1.89 -3.44 -24.00
CA ASN A 448 2.68 -2.29 -24.44
C ASN A 448 4.19 -2.52 -24.28
N THR A 449 4.60 -3.34 -23.32
CA THR A 449 6.00 -3.69 -23.09
C THR A 449 6.52 -4.72 -24.11
N MET A 450 5.66 -5.61 -24.58
CA MET A 450 6.00 -6.62 -25.60
C MET A 450 6.10 -6.04 -27.02
N SER A 451 5.47 -4.89 -27.26
CA SER A 451 5.40 -4.24 -28.56
C SER A 451 6.50 -3.19 -28.80
N SER A 452 7.24 -2.81 -27.74
CA SER A 452 8.42 -1.93 -27.77
C SER A 452 9.72 -2.71 -27.84
#